data_AF-A0AAW5T0Z3-F1
#
_entry.id   AF-A0AAW5T0Z3-F1
#
_cell.length_a   1.000
_cell.length_b   1.000
_cell.length_c   1.000
_cell.angle_alpha   90.00
_cell.angle_beta   90.00
_cell.angle_gamma   90.00
#
_symmetry.space_group_name_H-M   'P 1'
#
loop_
_entity.id
_entity.type
_entity.pdbx_description
1 polymer ?
#
loop_
_entity_poly.entity_id
_entity_poly.type
_entity_poly.pdbx_seq_one_letter_code
_entity_poly.pdbx_strand_id
1 'polypeptide(L)'
;MDHDPPTPSRIATGPVIGSPSLASAPESDEALEESTTSGGAKRDDLLKMHAYRDAIARTAGAYVLYPGSEIKDIRRHPGFKEVLPGLGAFPLRPSSEGLPSSSQALDQFFNDVLDHVASQVTRDERQRFWTATVHRPGEPTHLSPLVTNFLDEPPADTDMLLGFVRSIEQREWIRRVQQYNIRAGDRPGAVEIGGRELGAKLLLLYERLGDRLRMMGVARVLRWRPATAADLIAADYPSPRGELYFVADLEFVEPLPIWIDAVDLDLLTRNVRGGAPLVVTWWDMVRAVSVLEP
;
A
#
# COMPACT_ATOMS: atom_id res chain seq x y z
N MET A 1 34.05 45.53 -43.66
CA MET A 1 33.18 44.65 -44.46
C MET A 1 33.20 43.28 -43.82
N ASP A 2 32.41 43.22 -42.75
CA ASP A 2 31.58 42.12 -42.26
C ASP A 2 32.10 40.69 -42.42
N HIS A 3 32.72 40.21 -41.35
CA HIS A 3 32.78 38.81 -40.97
C HIS A 3 31.44 38.41 -40.35
N ASP A 4 30.63 37.67 -41.11
CA ASP A 4 29.38 37.08 -40.64
C ASP A 4 29.66 35.68 -40.06
N PRO A 5 29.34 35.38 -38.79
CA PRO A 5 29.50 34.05 -38.23
C PRO A 5 28.31 33.12 -38.59
N PRO A 6 28.54 31.80 -38.74
CA PRO A 6 27.50 30.86 -39.14
C PRO A 6 26.50 30.59 -38.01
N THR A 7 25.24 30.48 -38.41
CA THR A 7 24.06 30.16 -37.61
C THR A 7 24.16 28.77 -36.96
N PRO A 8 23.99 28.63 -35.63
CA PRO A 8 23.83 27.31 -35.01
C PRO A 8 22.35 26.88 -35.01
N SER A 9 22.16 25.62 -35.42
CA SER A 9 20.92 24.87 -35.50
C SER A 9 20.15 24.80 -34.17
N ARG A 10 18.83 24.94 -34.28
CA ARG A 10 17.84 24.70 -33.22
C ARG A 10 18.03 23.32 -32.58
N ILE A 11 18.44 23.29 -31.31
CA ILE A 11 18.31 22.12 -30.43
C ILE A 11 16.91 22.16 -29.83
N ALA A 12 16.15 21.08 -30.03
CA ALA A 12 14.82 20.89 -29.48
C ALA A 12 14.90 20.70 -27.95
N THR A 13 14.47 21.71 -27.20
CA THR A 13 14.17 21.60 -25.77
C THR A 13 12.76 21.06 -25.59
N GLY A 14 12.65 19.92 -24.90
CA GLY A 14 11.37 19.32 -24.51
C GLY A 14 10.58 20.21 -23.54
N PRO A 15 9.27 20.00 -23.39
CA PRO A 15 8.42 20.88 -22.61
C PRO A 15 8.70 20.74 -21.12
N VAL A 16 9.08 21.87 -20.52
CA VAL A 16 9.17 22.11 -19.08
C VAL A 16 7.76 22.00 -18.49
N ILE A 17 7.54 21.00 -17.63
CA ILE A 17 6.31 20.85 -16.86
C ILE A 17 6.29 21.94 -15.80
N GLY A 18 5.51 22.99 -16.07
CA GLY A 18 5.27 24.09 -15.14
C GLY A 18 4.44 23.64 -13.95
N SER A 19 4.96 23.91 -12.76
CA SER A 19 4.22 23.88 -11.49
C SER A 19 2.97 24.77 -11.58
N PRO A 20 1.77 24.31 -11.18
CA PRO A 20 0.63 25.22 -11.07
C PRO A 20 0.81 26.10 -9.83
N SER A 21 1.12 27.35 -10.10
CA SER A 21 1.08 28.47 -9.16
C SER A 21 -0.34 28.62 -8.58
N LEU A 22 -0.45 28.64 -7.25
CA LEU A 22 -1.63 29.15 -6.55
C LEU A 22 -1.76 30.65 -6.86
N ALA A 23 -2.62 30.99 -7.81
CA ALA A 23 -3.13 32.35 -7.98
C ALA A 23 -4.54 32.41 -7.39
N SER A 24 -4.65 33.15 -6.28
CA SER A 24 -5.90 33.61 -5.66
C SER A 24 -6.76 34.35 -6.69
N ALA A 25 -7.93 33.80 -7.03
CA ALA A 25 -8.96 34.52 -7.76
C ALA A 25 -9.72 35.44 -6.78
N PRO A 26 -10.06 36.69 -7.16
CA PRO A 26 -10.77 37.60 -6.29
C PRO A 26 -12.22 37.15 -6.08
N GLU A 27 -12.70 37.33 -4.87
CA GLU A 27 -14.11 37.26 -4.50
C GLU A 27 -14.92 38.22 -5.38
N SER A 28 -15.76 37.66 -6.24
CA SER A 28 -16.88 38.35 -6.85
C SER A 28 -18.16 37.68 -6.36
N ASP A 29 -18.52 38.05 -5.12
CA ASP A 29 -19.90 38.01 -4.64
C ASP A 29 -20.71 38.99 -5.51
N GLU A 30 -21.95 38.65 -5.85
CA GLU A 30 -22.85 39.37 -6.79
C GLU A 30 -22.73 39.02 -8.28
N ALA A 31 -23.28 37.84 -8.66
CA ALA A 31 -24.15 37.65 -9.84
C ALA A 31 -24.36 36.15 -10.14
N LEU A 32 -25.12 35.42 -9.32
CA LEU A 32 -25.53 34.05 -9.63
C LEU A 32 -26.99 33.77 -9.21
N GLU A 33 -27.89 34.73 -9.45
CA GLU A 33 -29.33 34.47 -9.50
C GLU A 33 -29.78 34.40 -10.97
N GLU A 34 -29.29 33.43 -11.74
CA GLU A 34 -29.87 33.14 -13.05
C GLU A 34 -29.67 31.68 -13.47
N SER A 35 -30.67 30.85 -13.15
CA SER A 35 -31.22 29.79 -14.02
C SER A 35 -32.19 28.88 -13.24
N THR A 36 -33.28 29.45 -12.70
CA THR A 36 -34.41 28.68 -12.16
C THR A 36 -35.39 28.20 -13.24
N THR A 37 -34.96 28.12 -14.50
CA THR A 37 -35.78 27.70 -15.64
C THR A 37 -35.06 26.73 -16.58
N SER A 38 -34.50 25.65 -16.04
CA SER A 38 -34.32 24.42 -16.83
C SER A 38 -34.50 23.22 -15.89
N GLY A 39 -35.27 22.21 -16.32
CA GLY A 39 -35.66 21.05 -15.50
C GLY A 39 -34.52 20.07 -15.19
N GLY A 40 -33.40 20.57 -14.65
CA GLY A 40 -32.23 19.81 -14.22
C GLY A 40 -32.03 19.87 -12.70
N ALA A 41 -31.12 19.03 -12.18
CA ALA A 41 -30.74 19.05 -10.77
C ALA A 41 -30.05 20.37 -10.41
N LYS A 42 -30.42 20.96 -9.26
CA LYS A 42 -29.76 22.16 -8.76
C LYS A 42 -28.33 21.84 -8.34
N ARG A 43 -27.40 22.74 -8.68
CA ARG A 43 -25.98 22.61 -8.31
C ARG A 43 -25.80 22.48 -6.79
N ASP A 44 -26.54 23.27 -6.01
CA ASP A 44 -26.46 23.26 -4.55
C ASP A 44 -26.87 21.91 -3.95
N ASP A 45 -27.86 21.25 -4.55
CA ASP A 45 -28.33 19.95 -4.07
C ASP A 45 -27.29 18.85 -4.37
N LEU A 46 -26.60 18.94 -5.51
CA LEU A 46 -25.47 18.06 -5.82
C LEU A 46 -24.30 18.26 -4.84
N LEU A 47 -23.97 19.51 -4.52
CA LEU A 47 -22.90 19.83 -3.56
C LEU A 47 -23.23 19.30 -2.15
N LYS A 48 -24.49 19.41 -1.72
CA LYS A 48 -24.93 18.83 -0.44
C LYS A 48 -24.77 17.31 -0.43
N MET A 49 -25.11 16.63 -1.52
CA MET A 49 -24.91 15.18 -1.59
C MET A 49 -23.43 14.79 -1.53
N HIS A 50 -22.52 15.60 -2.09
CA HIS A 50 -21.08 15.38 -1.95
C HIS A 50 -20.67 15.44 -0.48
N ALA A 51 -21.09 16.51 0.21
CA ALA A 51 -20.82 16.68 1.63
C ALA A 51 -21.35 15.51 2.47
N TYR A 52 -22.56 15.02 2.19
CA TYR A 52 -23.12 13.87 2.91
C TYR A 52 -22.39 12.57 2.62
N ARG A 53 -22.02 12.32 1.36
CA ARG A 53 -21.26 11.12 0.99
C ARG A 53 -19.92 11.06 1.74
N ASP A 54 -19.26 12.19 1.89
CA ASP A 54 -17.94 12.27 2.52
C ASP A 54 -18.03 12.31 4.06
N ALA A 55 -19.07 12.94 4.62
CA ALA A 55 -19.25 13.08 6.06
C ALA A 55 -19.81 11.82 6.74
N ILE A 56 -20.59 11.01 6.04
CA ILE A 56 -21.20 9.80 6.59
C ILE A 56 -20.31 8.60 6.24
N ALA A 57 -19.66 8.04 7.26
CA ALA A 57 -18.76 6.91 7.09
C ALA A 57 -19.46 5.72 6.39
N ARG A 58 -18.75 5.11 5.44
CA ARG A 58 -19.23 3.95 4.65
C ARG A 58 -20.45 4.23 3.76
N THR A 59 -20.68 5.49 3.38
CA THR A 59 -21.68 5.81 2.36
C THR A 59 -21.26 5.26 1.00
N ALA A 60 -22.08 4.35 0.46
CA ALA A 60 -21.87 3.83 -0.88
C ALA A 60 -22.18 4.88 -1.97
N GLY A 61 -23.28 5.61 -1.83
CA GLY A 61 -23.70 6.64 -2.78
C GLY A 61 -24.69 7.64 -2.17
N ALA A 62 -24.82 8.80 -2.80
CA ALA A 62 -25.71 9.88 -2.40
C ALA A 62 -26.40 10.46 -3.64
N TYR A 63 -27.73 10.51 -3.62
CA TYR A 63 -28.53 10.75 -4.83
C TYR A 63 -29.56 11.85 -4.62
N VAL A 64 -29.74 12.72 -5.63
CA VAL A 64 -30.78 13.77 -5.63
C VAL A 64 -31.93 13.33 -6.52
N LEU A 65 -33.16 13.39 -5.99
CA LEU A 65 -34.37 13.25 -6.77
C LEU A 65 -34.94 14.64 -7.05
N TYR A 66 -35.20 14.97 -8.31
CA TYR A 66 -35.71 16.29 -8.69
C TYR A 66 -36.85 16.20 -9.72
N PRO A 67 -37.78 17.18 -9.78
CA PRO A 67 -38.84 17.18 -10.77
C PRO A 67 -38.30 17.24 -12.20
N GLY A 68 -38.63 16.26 -13.05
CA GLY A 68 -38.18 16.22 -14.43
C GLY A 68 -38.67 14.98 -15.19
N SER A 69 -38.63 15.01 -16.53
CA SER A 69 -39.24 13.98 -17.39
C SER A 69 -38.26 13.06 -18.12
N GLU A 70 -36.98 13.40 -18.23
CA GLU A 70 -36.03 12.64 -19.06
C GLU A 70 -34.79 12.22 -18.26
N ILE A 71 -34.68 10.91 -17.98
CA ILE A 71 -33.40 10.29 -17.61
C ILE A 71 -32.58 10.23 -18.89
N LYS A 72 -31.86 11.32 -19.21
CA LYS A 72 -31.15 11.44 -20.50
C LYS A 72 -30.02 10.44 -20.66
N ASP A 73 -29.48 9.91 -19.57
CA ASP A 73 -28.53 8.81 -19.57
C ASP A 73 -28.12 8.49 -18.13
N ILE A 74 -28.41 7.29 -17.63
CA ILE A 74 -27.60 6.71 -16.53
C ILE A 74 -26.31 6.21 -17.18
N ARG A 75 -25.48 7.15 -17.64
CA ARG A 75 -24.23 6.82 -18.30
C ARG A 75 -23.30 6.23 -17.25
N ARG A 76 -23.07 4.92 -17.30
CA ARG A 76 -21.87 4.35 -16.71
C ARG A 76 -20.70 5.07 -17.36
N HIS A 77 -19.88 5.76 -16.55
CA HIS A 77 -18.75 6.49 -17.10
C HIS A 77 -17.84 5.47 -17.81
N PRO A 78 -17.49 5.68 -19.10
CA PRO A 78 -16.92 4.63 -19.97
C PRO A 78 -15.58 4.06 -19.50
N GLY A 79 -14.93 4.69 -18.53
CA GLY A 79 -13.73 4.18 -17.84
C GLY A 79 -13.99 3.21 -16.69
N PHE A 80 -15.24 3.01 -16.24
CA PHE A 80 -15.57 2.16 -15.11
C PHE A 80 -16.25 0.87 -15.57
N LYS A 81 -15.63 -0.26 -15.24
CA LYS A 81 -16.14 -1.61 -15.54
C LYS A 81 -17.13 -2.13 -14.49
N GLU A 82 -17.26 -1.42 -13.37
CA GLU A 82 -18.16 -1.74 -12.26
C GLU A 82 -19.20 -0.63 -12.10
N VAL A 83 -20.38 -0.97 -11.57
CA VAL A 83 -21.37 0.01 -11.11
C VAL A 83 -20.76 0.70 -9.90
N LEU A 84 -20.22 1.90 -10.07
CA LEU A 84 -19.74 2.64 -8.90
C LEU A 84 -20.92 3.32 -8.21
N PRO A 85 -21.25 2.92 -6.98
CA PRO A 85 -22.12 3.74 -6.16
C PRO A 85 -21.36 5.05 -5.88
N GLY A 86 -22.07 6.16 -6.02
CA GLY A 86 -21.45 7.47 -6.13
C GLY A 86 -22.50 8.56 -6.04
N LEU A 87 -22.27 9.67 -6.75
CA LEU A 87 -23.25 10.75 -6.83
C LEU A 87 -24.06 10.67 -8.10
N GLY A 88 -25.36 10.83 -7.96
CA GLY A 88 -26.28 10.85 -9.09
C GLY A 88 -27.44 11.80 -8.83
N ALA A 89 -28.07 12.25 -9.91
CA ALA A 89 -29.32 12.97 -9.81
C ALA A 89 -30.31 12.41 -10.82
N PHE A 90 -31.48 12.04 -10.32
CA PHE A 90 -32.51 11.38 -11.12
C PHE A 90 -33.76 12.26 -11.22
N PRO A 91 -34.21 12.57 -12.44
CA PRO A 91 -35.49 13.22 -12.63
C PRO A 91 -36.62 12.24 -12.29
N LEU A 92 -37.58 12.71 -11.49
CA LEU A 92 -38.81 12.00 -11.20
C LEU A 92 -40.01 12.87 -11.56
N ARG A 93 -41.00 12.27 -12.22
CA ARG A 93 -42.28 12.90 -12.53
C ARG A 93 -43.42 12.07 -11.94
N PRO A 94 -44.04 12.52 -10.83
CA PRO A 94 -45.27 11.91 -10.34
C PRO A 94 -46.38 12.07 -11.39
N SER A 95 -47.17 11.01 -11.61
CA SER A 95 -48.40 11.06 -12.43
C SER A 95 -49.61 10.64 -11.60
N SER A 96 -50.81 10.93 -12.11
CA SER A 96 -52.07 10.50 -11.50
C SER A 96 -52.24 8.96 -11.47
N GLU A 97 -51.47 8.23 -12.29
CA GLU A 97 -51.43 6.77 -12.34
C GLU A 97 -50.22 6.17 -11.57
N GLY A 98 -49.44 7.00 -10.88
CA GLY A 98 -48.25 6.60 -10.13
C GLY A 98 -46.93 7.07 -10.76
N LEU A 99 -45.88 6.25 -10.69
CA LEU A 99 -44.52 6.59 -11.15
C LEU A 99 -44.03 5.70 -12.32
N PRO A 100 -44.81 5.39 -13.37
CA PRO A 100 -44.63 4.15 -14.14
C PRO A 100 -43.30 4.00 -14.92
N SER A 101 -42.71 5.07 -15.51
CA SER A 101 -41.49 4.94 -16.34
C SER A 101 -40.20 5.42 -15.68
N SER A 102 -40.25 6.53 -14.93
CA SER A 102 -39.08 7.06 -14.21
C SER A 102 -38.71 6.20 -12.99
N SER A 103 -39.65 5.44 -12.41
CA SER A 103 -39.36 4.50 -11.32
C SER A 103 -38.57 3.30 -11.82
N GLN A 104 -38.91 2.69 -12.95
CA GLN A 104 -38.30 1.41 -13.35
C GLN A 104 -36.79 1.51 -13.59
N ALA A 105 -36.32 2.59 -14.23
CA ALA A 105 -34.89 2.81 -14.42
C ALA A 105 -34.16 3.10 -13.09
N LEU A 106 -34.84 3.78 -12.17
CA LEU A 106 -34.33 4.08 -10.84
C LEU A 106 -34.29 2.82 -9.96
N ASP A 107 -35.32 1.98 -10.02
CA ASP A 107 -35.40 0.69 -9.34
C ASP A 107 -34.30 -0.25 -9.84
N GLN A 108 -34.12 -0.35 -11.16
CA GLN A 108 -33.03 -1.13 -11.74
C GLN A 108 -31.67 -0.60 -11.28
N PHE A 109 -31.48 0.72 -11.27
CA PHE A 109 -30.25 1.33 -10.79
C PHE A 109 -29.98 1.01 -9.31
N PHE A 110 -30.99 1.12 -8.44
CA PHE A 110 -30.81 0.81 -7.03
C PHE A 110 -30.58 -0.68 -6.79
N ASN A 111 -31.24 -1.56 -7.54
CA ASN A 111 -30.96 -3.00 -7.50
C ASN A 111 -29.52 -3.29 -7.94
N ASP A 112 -29.06 -2.72 -9.06
CA ASP A 112 -27.67 -2.83 -9.53
C ASP A 112 -26.66 -2.35 -8.46
N VAL A 113 -26.97 -1.24 -7.78
CA VAL A 113 -26.13 -0.71 -6.69
C VAL A 113 -26.14 -1.64 -5.48
N LEU A 114 -27.29 -2.13 -5.06
CA LEU A 114 -27.42 -3.05 -3.92
C LEU A 114 -26.68 -4.36 -4.17
N ASP A 115 -26.85 -4.95 -5.35
CA ASP A 115 -26.14 -6.16 -5.77
C ASP A 115 -24.63 -5.92 -5.82
N HIS A 116 -24.21 -4.75 -6.29
CA HIS A 116 -22.79 -4.38 -6.32
C HIS A 116 -22.19 -4.25 -4.92
N VAL A 117 -22.84 -3.52 -4.00
CA VAL A 117 -22.31 -3.33 -2.64
C VAL A 117 -22.41 -4.57 -1.75
N ALA A 118 -23.34 -5.47 -2.06
CA ALA A 118 -23.43 -6.77 -1.38
C ALA A 118 -22.40 -7.78 -1.89
N SER A 119 -21.80 -7.52 -3.06
CA SER A 119 -20.87 -8.44 -3.70
C SER A 119 -19.45 -8.33 -3.14
N GLN A 120 -18.91 -9.46 -2.67
CA GLN A 120 -17.55 -9.55 -2.14
C GLN A 120 -16.45 -9.57 -3.22
N VAL A 121 -16.82 -9.73 -4.48
CA VAL A 121 -15.86 -9.89 -5.58
C VAL A 121 -15.59 -8.58 -6.33
N THR A 122 -16.21 -7.47 -5.93
CA THR A 122 -16.03 -6.16 -6.57
C THR A 122 -14.72 -5.51 -6.14
N ARG A 123 -14.14 -4.68 -7.02
CA ARG A 123 -12.98 -3.85 -6.66
C ARG A 123 -13.34 -2.81 -5.62
N ASP A 124 -14.58 -2.29 -5.67
CA ASP A 124 -15.13 -1.38 -4.66
C ASP A 124 -15.13 -2.02 -3.26
N GLU A 125 -15.57 -3.28 -3.10
CA GLU A 125 -15.51 -3.96 -1.80
C GLU A 125 -14.07 -4.15 -1.33
N ARG A 126 -13.14 -4.54 -2.22
CA ARG A 126 -11.71 -4.63 -1.85
C ARG A 126 -11.20 -3.28 -1.33
N GLN A 127 -11.55 -2.18 -1.99
CA GLN A 127 -11.16 -0.85 -1.56
C GLN A 127 -11.75 -0.52 -0.18
N ARG A 128 -13.06 -0.71 0.01
CA ARG A 128 -13.75 -0.46 1.28
C ARG A 128 -13.18 -1.27 2.42
N PHE A 129 -12.88 -2.54 2.18
CA PHE A 129 -12.27 -3.43 3.16
C PHE A 129 -10.92 -2.88 3.64
N TRP A 130 -10.03 -2.50 2.72
CA TRP A 130 -8.71 -1.98 3.08
C TRP A 130 -8.80 -0.59 3.72
N THR A 131 -9.62 0.33 3.18
CA THR A 131 -9.88 1.63 3.80
C THR A 131 -10.41 1.49 5.22
N ALA A 132 -11.40 0.61 5.44
CA ALA A 132 -11.94 0.35 6.77
C ALA A 132 -10.91 -0.31 7.69
N THR A 133 -10.03 -1.15 7.16
CA THR A 133 -8.93 -1.80 7.91
C THR A 133 -7.90 -0.79 8.38
N VAL A 134 -7.48 0.14 7.52
CA VAL A 134 -6.53 1.21 7.84
C VAL A 134 -7.12 2.22 8.84
N HIS A 135 -8.41 2.55 8.72
CA HIS A 135 -9.09 3.46 9.65
C HIS A 135 -9.68 2.78 10.90
N ARG A 136 -9.34 1.51 11.19
CA ARG A 136 -9.78 0.88 12.44
C ARG A 136 -9.26 1.71 13.62
N PRO A 137 -10.11 2.03 14.62
CA PRO A 137 -9.65 2.72 15.82
C PRO A 137 -8.55 1.89 16.48
N GLY A 138 -7.38 2.50 16.68
CA GLY A 138 -6.19 1.90 17.27
C GLY A 138 -5.25 3.00 17.76
N GLU A 139 -4.11 2.62 18.33
CA GLU A 139 -3.08 3.60 18.70
C GLU A 139 -2.70 4.41 17.45
N PRO A 140 -2.65 5.76 17.54
CA PRO A 140 -2.31 6.60 16.41
C PRO A 140 -0.97 6.18 15.83
N THR A 141 -0.92 6.07 14.50
CA THR A 141 0.31 5.94 13.72
C THR A 141 1.25 7.06 14.14
N HIS A 142 2.31 6.74 14.90
CA HIS A 142 3.34 7.71 15.26
C HIS A 142 3.78 8.43 13.98
N LEU A 143 3.81 9.77 14.01
CA LEU A 143 4.39 10.60 12.95
C LEU A 143 5.91 10.38 12.98
N SER A 144 6.33 9.24 12.48
CA SER A 144 7.71 8.83 12.50
C SER A 144 8.42 9.44 11.28
N PRO A 145 9.45 10.28 11.45
CA PRO A 145 10.24 10.82 10.33
C PRO A 145 11.13 9.75 9.68
N LEU A 146 11.00 8.49 10.10
CA LEU A 146 11.79 7.34 9.73
C LEU A 146 11.36 6.79 8.36
N VAL A 147 11.57 7.60 7.32
CA VAL A 147 11.26 7.29 5.93
C VAL A 147 12.36 6.40 5.33
N THR A 148 11.98 5.55 4.38
CA THR A 148 12.90 4.65 3.66
C THR A 148 12.48 4.56 2.20
N ASN A 149 13.42 4.78 1.27
CA ASN A 149 13.11 4.96 -0.16
C ASN A 149 13.16 3.65 -0.97
N PHE A 150 13.52 2.53 -0.35
CA PHE A 150 13.66 1.25 -1.06
C PHE A 150 12.47 0.31 -0.84
N LEU A 151 11.41 0.73 -0.16
CA LEU A 151 10.22 -0.10 0.02
C LEU A 151 9.32 -0.01 -1.21
N ASP A 152 8.89 -1.16 -1.72
CA ASP A 152 7.95 -1.26 -2.85
C ASP A 152 6.48 -1.19 -2.37
N GLU A 153 6.26 -1.40 -1.07
CA GLU A 153 4.96 -1.46 -0.40
C GLU A 153 5.01 -0.59 0.87
N PRO A 154 3.86 -0.20 1.46
CA PRO A 154 3.83 0.51 2.72
C PRO A 154 4.59 -0.26 3.83
N PRO A 155 5.20 0.44 4.81
CA PRO A 155 5.90 -0.20 5.92
C PRO A 155 5.14 -1.31 6.66
N ALA A 156 3.83 -1.14 6.84
CA ALA A 156 2.99 -2.10 7.55
C ALA A 156 2.71 -3.37 6.74
N ASP A 157 2.84 -3.30 5.42
CA ASP A 157 2.61 -4.42 4.49
C ASP A 157 3.92 -5.06 4.02
N THR A 158 5.07 -4.46 4.35
CA THR A 158 6.38 -4.98 3.96
C THR A 158 6.91 -5.95 5.02
N ASP A 159 6.84 -7.25 4.72
CA ASP A 159 7.40 -8.31 5.55
C ASP A 159 8.93 -8.36 5.48
N MET A 160 9.52 -8.49 6.67
CA MET A 160 10.94 -8.64 6.90
C MET A 160 11.21 -9.85 7.79
N LEU A 161 12.07 -10.74 7.29
CA LEU A 161 12.60 -11.86 8.04
C LEU A 161 13.76 -11.38 8.93
N LEU A 162 13.74 -11.74 10.21
CA LEU A 162 14.88 -11.55 11.11
C LEU A 162 15.76 -12.79 11.08
N GLY A 163 16.94 -12.65 10.47
CA GLY A 163 17.94 -13.70 10.31
C GLY A 163 19.03 -13.61 11.37
N PHE A 164 19.03 -14.55 12.31
CA PHE A 164 20.12 -14.66 13.29
C PHE A 164 21.39 -15.23 12.65
N VAL A 165 22.51 -14.57 12.87
CA VAL A 165 23.86 -15.00 12.48
C VAL A 165 24.54 -15.60 13.71
N ARG A 166 24.77 -16.91 13.67
CA ARG A 166 25.14 -17.69 14.86
C ARG A 166 26.63 -17.66 15.20
N SER A 167 27.48 -17.34 14.22
CA SER A 167 28.92 -17.41 14.36
C SER A 167 29.64 -16.50 13.37
N ILE A 168 30.90 -16.21 13.65
CA ILE A 168 31.75 -15.38 12.80
C ILE A 168 31.95 -16.04 11.43
N GLU A 169 32.10 -17.37 11.39
CA GLU A 169 32.27 -18.12 10.14
C GLU A 169 31.00 -18.02 9.29
N GLN A 170 29.82 -18.07 9.90
CA GLN A 170 28.56 -17.90 9.16
C GLN A 170 28.48 -16.48 8.60
N ARG A 171 28.86 -15.46 9.38
CA ARG A 171 28.88 -14.07 8.93
C ARG A 171 29.78 -13.88 7.72
N GLU A 172 30.97 -14.45 7.75
CA GLU A 172 31.93 -14.39 6.64
C GLU A 172 31.42 -15.13 5.41
N TRP A 173 30.79 -16.30 5.61
CA TRP A 173 30.13 -17.03 4.54
C TRP A 173 29.00 -16.21 3.89
N ILE A 174 28.12 -15.59 4.68
CA ILE A 174 27.05 -14.72 4.17
C ILE A 174 27.62 -13.56 3.37
N ARG A 175 28.66 -12.88 3.87
CA ARG A 175 29.29 -11.75 3.17
C ARG A 175 29.94 -12.16 1.85
N ARG A 176 30.59 -13.32 1.82
CA ARG A 176 31.32 -13.81 0.64
C ARG A 176 30.40 -14.39 -0.43
N VAL A 177 29.43 -15.21 -0.02
CA VAL A 177 28.57 -15.97 -0.92
C VAL A 177 27.25 -15.23 -1.19
N GLN A 178 26.93 -14.21 -0.40
CA GLN A 178 25.66 -13.47 -0.45
C GLN A 178 24.45 -14.39 -0.36
N GLN A 179 24.54 -15.37 0.53
CA GLN A 179 23.47 -16.33 0.77
C GLN A 179 23.14 -16.39 2.26
N TYR A 180 21.89 -16.74 2.58
CA TYR A 180 21.44 -16.98 3.95
C TYR A 180 20.59 -18.24 4.04
N ASN A 181 20.81 -19.05 5.07
CA ASN A 181 20.12 -20.33 5.22
C ASN A 181 19.19 -20.33 6.43
N ILE A 182 17.99 -20.87 6.23
CA ILE A 182 17.02 -21.16 7.30
C ILE A 182 16.75 -22.66 7.36
N ARG A 183 16.34 -23.13 8.53
CA ARG A 183 16.12 -24.55 8.80
C ARG A 183 14.87 -25.02 8.04
N ALA A 184 14.91 -26.21 7.47
CA ALA A 184 13.76 -26.92 6.92
C ALA A 184 13.66 -28.33 7.53
N GLY A 185 12.55 -29.04 7.24
CA GLY A 185 12.27 -30.40 7.68
C GLY A 185 11.67 -30.49 9.09
N ASP A 186 11.72 -31.68 9.70
CA ASP A 186 11.03 -31.97 10.96
C ASP A 186 11.90 -31.66 12.19
N ARG A 187 12.31 -30.40 12.36
CA ARG A 187 13.12 -29.99 13.51
C ARG A 187 12.70 -28.66 14.12
N PRO A 188 13.01 -28.41 15.40
CA PRO A 188 12.65 -27.15 16.05
C PRO A 188 13.17 -25.91 15.31
N GLY A 189 12.25 -25.00 15.00
CA GLY A 189 12.51 -23.77 14.25
C GLY A 189 12.74 -23.99 12.76
N ALA A 190 12.32 -25.14 12.20
CA ALA A 190 12.20 -25.31 10.77
C ALA A 190 11.04 -24.50 10.21
N VAL A 191 11.23 -23.98 9.01
CA VAL A 191 10.24 -23.23 8.26
C VAL A 191 9.48 -24.18 7.35
N GLU A 192 8.17 -23.99 7.29
CA GLU A 192 7.28 -24.73 6.43
C GLU A 192 7.19 -24.09 5.04
N ILE A 193 6.97 -24.91 4.01
CA ILE A 193 6.72 -24.41 2.66
C ILE A 193 5.40 -23.62 2.68
N GLY A 194 5.44 -22.38 2.18
CA GLY A 194 4.28 -21.47 2.23
C GLY A 194 4.16 -20.68 3.53
N GLY A 195 5.07 -20.86 4.49
CA GLY A 195 5.18 -20.01 5.67
C GLY A 195 5.51 -18.56 5.30
N ARG A 196 5.10 -17.62 6.16
CA ARG A 196 5.32 -16.18 5.98
C ARG A 196 6.81 -15.84 5.84
N GLU A 197 7.69 -16.63 6.46
CA GLU A 197 9.15 -16.50 6.41
C GLU A 197 9.71 -16.59 4.99
N LEU A 198 9.20 -17.52 4.18
CA LEU A 198 9.64 -17.69 2.79
C LEU A 198 9.04 -16.62 1.86
N GLY A 199 7.98 -15.95 2.29
CA GLY A 199 7.34 -14.84 1.57
C GLY A 199 7.97 -13.46 1.83
N ALA A 200 8.77 -13.33 2.89
CA ALA A 200 9.42 -12.07 3.22
C ALA A 200 10.41 -11.64 2.13
N LYS A 201 10.23 -10.41 1.63
CA LYS A 201 11.07 -9.82 0.57
C LYS A 201 12.36 -9.21 1.11
N LEU A 202 12.39 -8.90 2.40
CA LEU A 202 13.54 -8.33 3.10
C LEU A 202 14.03 -9.29 4.19
N LEU A 203 15.34 -9.25 4.43
CA LEU A 203 16.03 -9.98 5.48
C LEU A 203 16.89 -8.99 6.27
N LEU A 204 16.64 -8.87 7.57
CA LEU A 204 17.56 -8.21 8.50
C LEU A 204 18.45 -9.24 9.15
N LEU A 205 19.76 -9.08 8.98
CA LEU A 205 20.75 -9.91 9.62
C LEU A 205 21.14 -9.29 10.96
N TYR A 206 21.17 -10.09 12.01
CA TYR A 206 21.62 -9.66 13.32
C TYR A 206 22.45 -10.74 14.01
N GLU A 207 23.38 -10.32 14.85
CA GLU A 207 24.24 -11.20 15.64
C GLU A 207 24.13 -10.86 17.14
N ARG A 208 24.58 -11.77 17.99
CA ARG A 208 24.72 -11.52 19.43
C ARG A 208 26.16 -11.14 19.72
N LEU A 209 26.36 -9.93 20.26
CA LEU A 209 27.65 -9.41 20.68
C LEU A 209 27.64 -9.17 22.19
N GLY A 210 28.20 -10.11 22.95
CA GLY A 210 28.04 -10.16 24.41
C GLY A 210 26.57 -10.33 24.79
N ASP A 211 26.07 -9.45 25.65
CA ASP A 211 24.67 -9.50 26.12
C ASP A 211 23.68 -8.78 25.20
N ARG A 212 24.15 -8.09 24.16
CA ARG A 212 23.31 -7.29 23.27
C ARG A 212 23.15 -7.93 21.90
N LEU A 213 21.99 -7.69 21.27
CA LEU A 213 21.79 -7.96 19.86
C LEU A 213 22.26 -6.77 19.03
N ARG A 214 22.94 -7.05 17.92
CA ARG A 214 23.44 -6.04 16.99
C ARG A 214 23.01 -6.38 15.57
N MET A 215 22.51 -5.39 14.86
CA MET A 215 22.22 -5.51 13.44
C MET A 215 23.52 -5.52 12.62
N MET A 216 23.53 -6.37 11.60
CA MET A 216 24.65 -6.54 10.66
C MET A 216 24.37 -5.91 9.29
N GLY A 217 23.10 -5.82 8.90
CA GLY A 217 22.67 -5.22 7.65
C GLY A 217 21.30 -5.71 7.22
N VAL A 218 20.78 -5.13 6.15
CA VAL A 218 19.52 -5.52 5.51
C VAL A 218 19.80 -5.95 4.08
N ALA A 219 19.11 -6.98 3.62
CA ALA A 219 19.20 -7.48 2.26
C ALA A 219 17.81 -7.74 1.68
N ARG A 220 17.67 -7.60 0.35
CA ARG A 220 16.56 -8.13 -0.42
C ARG A 220 16.77 -9.63 -0.62
N VAL A 221 15.71 -10.39 -0.42
CA VAL A 221 15.67 -11.83 -0.70
C VAL A 221 15.25 -12.00 -2.16
N LEU A 222 16.15 -12.51 -2.98
CA LEU A 222 15.89 -12.67 -4.42
C LEU A 222 15.07 -13.92 -4.72
N ARG A 223 15.50 -15.05 -4.15
CA ARG A 223 14.82 -16.34 -4.29
C ARG A 223 15.24 -17.30 -3.18
N TRP A 224 14.34 -18.19 -2.80
CA TRP A 224 14.63 -19.34 -1.96
C TRP A 224 14.85 -20.59 -2.80
N ARG A 225 15.82 -21.41 -2.41
CA ARG A 225 16.04 -22.76 -2.96
C ARG A 225 16.15 -23.78 -1.83
N PRO A 226 15.58 -24.99 -1.98
CA PRO A 226 15.90 -26.08 -1.07
C PRO A 226 17.38 -26.46 -1.24
N ALA A 227 18.02 -26.80 -0.14
CA ALA A 227 19.41 -27.28 -0.11
C ALA A 227 19.57 -28.33 0.98
N THR A 228 20.43 -29.29 0.71
CA THR A 228 20.84 -30.30 1.68
C THR A 228 22.06 -29.84 2.49
N ALA A 229 22.37 -30.56 3.56
CA ALA A 229 23.63 -30.38 4.29
C ALA A 229 24.85 -30.52 3.36
N ALA A 230 24.81 -31.47 2.41
CA ALA A 230 25.90 -31.69 1.46
C ALA A 230 26.08 -30.50 0.52
N ASP A 231 24.98 -29.91 0.02
CA ASP A 231 25.03 -28.71 -0.82
C ASP A 231 25.64 -27.52 -0.08
N LEU A 232 25.31 -27.36 1.20
CA LEU A 232 25.88 -26.33 2.06
C LEU A 232 27.37 -26.55 2.30
N ILE A 233 27.81 -27.79 2.56
CA ILE A 233 29.24 -28.11 2.71
C ILE A 233 29.99 -27.82 1.40
N ALA A 234 29.41 -28.18 0.26
CA ALA A 234 29.99 -27.88 -1.06
C ALA A 234 30.10 -26.36 -1.33
N ALA A 235 29.26 -25.55 -0.68
CA ALA A 235 29.32 -24.10 -0.70
C ALA A 235 30.18 -23.48 0.42
N ASP A 236 31.01 -24.27 1.10
CA ASP A 236 31.84 -23.87 2.25
C ASP A 236 31.06 -23.32 3.45
N TYR A 237 29.81 -23.78 3.66
CA TYR A 237 29.03 -23.39 4.82
C TYR A 237 29.60 -24.03 6.10
N PRO A 238 29.79 -23.26 7.19
CA PRO A 238 30.39 -23.79 8.40
C PRO A 238 29.41 -24.71 9.13
N SER A 239 29.70 -26.01 9.17
CA SER A 239 29.06 -27.03 10.02
C SER A 239 27.51 -27.02 10.01
N PRO A 240 26.86 -27.52 8.95
CA PRO A 240 25.41 -27.73 8.96
C PRO A 240 25.03 -28.74 10.06
N ARG A 241 23.90 -28.49 10.74
CA ARG A 241 23.40 -29.28 11.90
C ARG A 241 22.06 -29.99 11.62
N GLY A 242 21.68 -30.12 10.37
CA GLY A 242 20.52 -30.90 9.97
C GLY A 242 20.55 -31.17 8.49
N GLU A 243 19.56 -31.90 7.99
CA GLU A 243 19.63 -32.47 6.65
C GLU A 243 19.15 -31.52 5.57
N LEU A 244 18.11 -30.73 5.87
CA LEU A 244 17.44 -29.84 4.93
C LEU A 244 17.42 -28.37 5.38
N TYR A 245 17.55 -27.49 4.40
CA TYR A 245 17.57 -26.04 4.55
C TYR A 245 16.84 -25.38 3.37
N PHE A 246 16.34 -24.17 3.61
CA PHE A 246 16.10 -23.21 2.53
C PHE A 246 17.24 -22.22 2.51
N VAL A 247 17.79 -21.94 1.33
CA VAL A 247 18.86 -20.97 1.12
C VAL A 247 18.32 -19.84 0.26
N ALA A 248 18.44 -18.62 0.75
CA ALA A 248 18.13 -17.40 0.03
C ALA A 248 19.38 -16.86 -0.65
N ASP A 249 19.26 -16.46 -1.91
CA ASP A 249 20.21 -15.55 -2.55
C ASP A 249 19.86 -14.11 -2.12
N LEU A 250 20.88 -13.33 -1.73
CA LEU A 250 20.73 -12.02 -1.14
C LEU A 250 21.31 -10.91 -2.01
N GLU A 251 20.64 -9.76 -1.99
CA GLU A 251 21.16 -8.49 -2.48
C GLU A 251 21.17 -7.49 -1.32
N PHE A 252 22.35 -7.07 -0.86
CA PHE A 252 22.45 -6.14 0.27
C PHE A 252 21.91 -4.75 -0.12
N VAL A 253 21.14 -4.16 0.80
CA VAL A 253 20.55 -2.83 0.60
C VAL A 253 21.52 -1.78 1.14
N GLU A 254 21.99 -0.90 0.27
CA GLU A 254 22.82 0.24 0.62
C GLU A 254 22.39 1.48 -0.20
N PRO A 255 22.32 2.68 0.41
CA PRO A 255 22.52 2.98 1.82
C PRO A 255 21.32 2.56 2.69
N LEU A 256 21.59 2.21 3.95
CA LEU A 256 20.55 1.99 4.95
C LEU A 256 20.10 3.31 5.60
N PRO A 257 18.87 3.39 6.15
CA PRO A 257 18.39 4.57 6.83
C PRO A 257 19.22 4.86 8.09
N ILE A 258 19.52 6.12 8.38
CA ILE A 258 20.40 6.52 9.50
C ILE A 258 19.94 6.02 10.88
N TRP A 259 18.65 5.72 11.03
CA TRP A 259 18.03 5.27 12.27
C TRP A 259 18.05 3.76 12.44
N ILE A 260 18.46 2.99 11.42
CA ILE A 260 18.34 1.54 11.41
C ILE A 260 19.12 0.89 12.56
N ASP A 261 20.24 1.50 12.96
CA ASP A 261 21.07 1.06 14.08
C ASP A 261 20.46 1.34 15.47
N ALA A 262 19.42 2.18 15.54
CA ALA A 262 18.72 2.52 16.79
C ALA A 262 17.55 1.58 17.09
N VAL A 263 17.28 0.60 16.23
CA VAL A 263 16.20 -0.39 16.44
C VAL A 263 16.54 -1.29 17.63
N ASP A 264 15.63 -1.39 18.60
CA ASP A 264 15.71 -2.37 19.69
C ASP A 264 15.35 -3.78 19.19
N LEU A 265 16.39 -4.57 18.87
CA LEU A 265 16.24 -5.97 18.46
C LEU A 265 15.81 -6.88 19.63
N ASP A 266 16.12 -6.53 20.88
CA ASP A 266 15.71 -7.31 22.05
C ASP A 266 14.19 -7.17 22.26
N LEU A 267 13.61 -6.00 21.95
CA LEU A 267 12.16 -5.80 21.90
C LEU A 267 11.51 -6.67 20.82
N LEU A 268 12.03 -6.63 19.58
CA LEU A 268 11.48 -7.39 18.46
C LEU A 268 11.57 -8.90 18.67
N THR A 269 12.64 -9.37 19.31
CA THR A 269 12.90 -10.81 19.48
C THR A 269 12.46 -11.37 20.83
N ARG A 270 11.86 -10.57 21.72
CA ARG A 270 11.49 -10.94 23.10
C ARG A 270 10.70 -12.26 23.22
N ASN A 271 9.83 -12.53 22.26
CA ASN A 271 8.95 -13.70 22.26
C ASN A 271 9.49 -14.88 21.43
N VAL A 272 10.66 -14.75 20.82
CA VAL A 272 11.24 -15.80 19.96
C VAL A 272 11.88 -16.87 20.82
N ARG A 273 11.30 -18.07 20.81
CA ARG A 273 11.87 -19.24 21.49
C ARG A 273 12.68 -20.09 20.50
N GLY A 274 13.86 -20.55 20.92
CA GLY A 274 14.57 -21.64 20.24
C GLY A 274 15.25 -21.33 18.90
N GLY A 275 15.43 -20.04 18.56
CA GLY A 275 16.08 -19.64 17.30
C GLY A 275 15.25 -19.98 16.06
N ALA A 276 13.92 -20.01 16.21
CA ALA A 276 13.01 -20.00 15.08
C ALA A 276 13.12 -18.65 14.35
N PRO A 277 13.06 -18.63 13.02
CA PRO A 277 12.96 -17.39 12.26
C PRO A 277 11.71 -16.61 12.69
N LEU A 278 11.85 -15.29 12.77
CA LEU A 278 10.75 -14.38 13.09
C LEU A 278 10.50 -13.47 11.90
N VAL A 279 9.24 -13.31 11.50
CA VAL A 279 8.84 -12.28 10.53
C VAL A 279 8.20 -11.12 11.27
N VAL A 280 8.70 -9.92 10.99
CA VAL A 280 8.14 -8.65 11.44
C VAL A 280 7.83 -7.79 10.23
N THR A 281 7.07 -6.72 10.40
CA THR A 281 6.89 -5.71 9.34
C THR A 281 7.96 -4.63 9.45
N TRP A 282 8.20 -3.89 8.37
CA TRP A 282 9.03 -2.68 8.45
C TRP A 282 8.43 -1.66 9.44
N TRP A 283 7.11 -1.63 9.61
CA TRP A 283 6.46 -0.80 10.62
C TRP A 283 6.85 -1.20 12.05
N ASP A 284 6.98 -2.49 12.34
CA ASP A 284 7.46 -2.96 13.65
C ASP A 284 8.90 -2.48 13.92
N MET A 285 9.75 -2.45 12.90
CA MET A 285 11.09 -1.87 13.00
C MET A 285 11.04 -0.40 13.39
N VAL A 286 10.21 0.38 12.71
CA VAL A 286 10.01 1.82 12.98
C VAL A 286 9.53 2.04 14.42
N ARG A 287 8.60 1.22 14.91
CA ARG A 287 8.13 1.29 16.31
C ARG A 287 9.22 0.92 17.31
N ALA A 288 10.09 -0.03 16.96
CA ALA A 288 11.17 -0.49 17.84
C ALA A 288 12.34 0.50 17.97
N VAL A 289 12.38 1.58 17.18
CA VAL A 289 13.40 2.63 17.32
C VAL A 289 13.18 3.50 18.56
N SER A 290 11.99 3.50 19.17
CA SER A 290 11.64 4.50 20.20
C SER A 290 10.72 4.00 21.33
N VAL A 291 10.74 2.72 21.71
CA VAL A 291 10.11 2.26 22.99
C VAL A 291 11.02 2.53 24.21
N LEU A 292 11.84 3.55 24.12
CA LEU A 292 12.25 4.34 25.29
C LEU A 292 11.67 5.74 25.08
N GLU A 293 10.35 5.85 25.14
CA GLU A 293 9.79 7.10 25.65
C GLU A 293 9.84 7.04 27.17
N PRO A 294 9.98 8.16 27.88
CA PRO A 294 9.54 8.19 29.27
C PRO A 294 8.05 7.85 29.39
#